data_AF-A0A6U0S4V3-F1
#
_entry.id   AF-A0A6U0S4V3-F1
#
_cell.length_a   1.000
_cell.length_b   1.000
_cell.length_c   1.000
_cell.angle_alpha   90.00
_cell.angle_beta   90.00
_cell.angle_gamma   90.00
#
_symmetry.space_group_name_H-M   'P 1'
#
loop_
_entity.id
_entity.type
_entity.pdbx_description
1 polymer ?
#
loop_
_entity_poly.entity_id
_entity_poly.type
_entity_poly.pdbx_seq_one_letter_code
_entity_poly.pdbx_strand_id
1 'polypeptide(L)'
;RSIKNDIDDTFTHPISVLKLKTVEVDDEDDEDEFDESEKSDDELDIGDEDDSDAPEDKPKKEITTETWERVNTQKVIWTRSKDEITDEEYQGFYGTINKGKDEEAAAWSHFDAEGNINFKAILYLPDVAEPMMRPEETKGSVKLYVRKVLISDEFSLLPSQLSFIKGVVDSDDLPLNVNRETLQESKIIKIIKKKVVRKAIEMIRKFADKEIEDDSESIHPYNAWYTKFSTNLKAAAIEDRTNQERLVKLLRFSTSKSDGELKGVHRKHEGLANRNLFFRR
;
A
#
# COMPACT_ATOMS: atom_id res chain seq x y z
N ARG A 1 16.35 8.34 -4.95
CA ARG A 1 15.24 7.47 -5.38
C ARG A 1 15.87 6.34 -6.18
N SER A 2 15.56 5.08 -5.88
CA SER A 2 16.05 3.97 -6.70
C SER A 2 15.22 3.88 -7.97
N ILE A 3 15.84 3.70 -9.14
CA ILE A 3 15.19 3.55 -10.45
C ILE A 3 14.12 2.42 -10.40
N LYS A 4 14.35 1.40 -9.57
CA LYS A 4 13.43 0.29 -9.37
C LYS A 4 12.05 0.74 -8.85
N ASN A 5 12.01 1.68 -7.91
CA ASN A 5 10.75 2.16 -7.34
C ASN A 5 9.93 2.98 -8.36
N ASP A 6 10.61 3.69 -9.26
CA ASP A 6 9.93 4.48 -10.30
C ASP A 6 9.37 3.56 -11.41
N ILE A 7 10.01 2.40 -11.66
CA ILE A 7 9.54 1.38 -12.60
C ILE A 7 8.31 0.63 -12.07
N ASP A 8 8.30 0.28 -10.77
CA ASP A 8 7.16 -0.41 -10.12
C ASP A 8 5.87 0.43 -10.20
N ASP A 9 5.99 1.75 -10.28
CA ASP A 9 4.86 2.67 -10.41
C ASP A 9 4.29 2.80 -11.83
N THR A 10 4.86 2.06 -12.80
CA THR A 10 4.38 1.99 -14.19
C THR A 10 3.72 0.64 -14.46
N PHE A 11 2.41 0.66 -14.74
CA PHE A 11 1.61 -0.56 -14.85
C PHE A 11 1.10 -0.87 -16.27
N THR A 12 1.48 -0.07 -17.27
CA THR A 12 0.83 -0.09 -18.58
C THR A 12 1.36 -1.20 -19.51
N HIS A 13 2.65 -1.54 -19.41
CA HIS A 13 3.31 -2.56 -20.24
C HIS A 13 4.37 -3.31 -19.43
N PRO A 14 4.67 -4.59 -19.71
CA PRO A 14 5.77 -5.30 -19.06
C PRO A 14 7.10 -4.57 -19.28
N ILE A 15 7.80 -4.29 -18.19
CA ILE A 15 9.14 -3.69 -18.15
C ILE A 15 10.09 -4.78 -17.66
N SER A 16 11.02 -5.16 -18.52
CA SER A 16 12.10 -6.09 -18.18
C SER A 16 13.43 -5.35 -18.12
N VAL A 17 14.25 -5.68 -17.13
CA VAL A 17 15.61 -5.16 -17.00
C VAL A 17 16.58 -6.29 -17.27
N LEU A 18 17.57 -6.02 -18.12
CA LEU A 18 18.67 -6.95 -18.38
C LEU A 18 19.58 -6.98 -17.16
N LYS A 19 19.67 -8.15 -16.51
CA LYS A 19 20.66 -8.41 -15.47
C LYS A 19 21.80 -9.22 -16.08
N LEU A 20 22.99 -8.61 -16.02
CA LEU A 20 24.25 -9.27 -16.30
C LEU A 20 24.71 -9.94 -15.01
N LYS A 21 24.83 -11.26 -15.01
CA LYS A 21 25.43 -12.01 -13.91
C LYS A 21 26.76 -12.58 -14.40
N THR A 22 27.85 -12.08 -13.86
CA THR A 22 29.18 -12.62 -14.10
C THR A 22 29.41 -13.74 -13.10
N VAL A 23 29.66 -14.95 -13.59
CA VAL A 23 30.05 -16.10 -12.78
C VAL A 23 31.47 -16.46 -13.21
N GLU A 24 32.37 -16.53 -12.23
CA GLU A 24 33.69 -17.13 -12.42
C GLU A 24 33.47 -18.65 -12.44
N VAL A 25 33.77 -19.27 -13.58
CA VAL A 25 33.79 -20.73 -13.70
C VAL A 25 35.26 -21.12 -13.80
N ASP A 26 35.67 -22.06 -12.97
CA ASP A 26 37.00 -22.66 -13.07
C ASP A 26 37.01 -23.55 -14.31
N ASP A 27 37.98 -23.33 -15.21
CA ASP A 27 38.19 -24.15 -16.41
C ASP A 27 38.64 -25.56 -15.95
N GLU A 28 37.68 -26.43 -15.64
CA GLU A 28 37.83 -27.87 -15.77
C GLU A 28 37.16 -28.29 -17.08
N ASP A 29 37.94 -29.02 -17.86
CA ASP A 29 37.73 -29.48 -19.23
C ASP A 29 36.28 -29.83 -19.57
N ASP A 30 35.76 -29.21 -20.62
CA ASP A 30 34.73 -29.77 -21.51
C ASP A 30 34.86 -29.05 -22.87
N GLU A 31 35.93 -29.36 -23.61
CA GLU A 31 35.76 -29.51 -25.06
C GLU A 31 34.98 -30.82 -25.24
N ASP A 32 33.65 -30.75 -25.32
CA ASP A 32 32.87 -31.72 -26.10
C ASP A 32 31.46 -31.19 -26.42
N GLU A 33 31.02 -31.54 -27.63
CA GLU A 33 29.86 -31.05 -28.37
C GLU A 33 28.52 -31.17 -27.64
N PHE A 34 27.63 -30.18 -27.86
CA PHE A 34 26.18 -30.42 -27.82
C PHE A 34 25.54 -29.94 -29.13
N ASP A 35 25.54 -30.84 -30.11
CA ASP A 35 24.48 -30.96 -31.11
C ASP A 35 23.28 -31.70 -30.49
N GLU A 36 22.09 -31.52 -31.06
CA GLU A 36 20.82 -32.10 -30.60
C GLU A 36 20.86 -33.64 -30.47
N SER A 37 20.34 -34.20 -29.36
CA SER A 37 19.26 -35.21 -29.30
C SER A 37 19.32 -36.21 -28.12
N GLU A 38 18.11 -36.62 -27.73
CA GLU A 38 17.62 -37.63 -26.77
C GLU A 38 18.49 -38.84 -26.30
N LYS A 39 18.23 -39.20 -25.01
CA LYS A 39 17.99 -40.54 -24.39
C LYS A 39 19.09 -41.33 -23.64
N SER A 40 18.70 -41.67 -22.41
CA SER A 40 18.75 -42.96 -21.67
C SER A 40 20.06 -43.54 -21.10
N ASP A 41 20.00 -43.73 -19.78
CA ASP A 41 20.36 -44.87 -18.92
C ASP A 41 21.79 -45.48 -18.86
N ASP A 42 22.20 -45.66 -17.59
CA ASP A 42 22.90 -46.78 -16.95
C ASP A 42 24.44 -46.88 -16.83
N GLU A 43 24.81 -47.10 -15.55
CA GLU A 43 25.89 -47.91 -14.94
C GLU A 43 27.40 -47.53 -15.01
N LEU A 44 27.92 -47.18 -13.81
CA LEU A 44 29.05 -47.78 -13.04
C LEU A 44 30.35 -48.21 -13.76
N ASP A 45 31.53 -47.73 -13.31
CA ASP A 45 32.44 -48.41 -12.36
C ASP A 45 33.94 -47.96 -12.43
N ILE A 46 34.50 -47.71 -11.23
CA ILE A 46 35.87 -47.74 -10.67
C ILE A 46 37.15 -47.51 -11.52
N GLY A 47 38.07 -46.70 -10.98
CA GLY A 47 39.53 -46.83 -11.22
C GLY A 47 40.42 -45.75 -10.56
N ASP A 48 41.14 -46.15 -9.51
CA ASP A 48 42.00 -45.38 -8.58
C ASP A 48 43.29 -44.70 -9.13
N GLU A 49 43.78 -43.75 -8.31
CA GLU A 49 45.21 -43.36 -8.05
C GLU A 49 45.96 -42.60 -9.18
N ASP A 50 46.82 -41.58 -8.96
CA ASP A 50 47.51 -41.05 -7.78
C ASP A 50 48.14 -39.67 -8.11
N ASP A 51 48.43 -38.89 -7.07
CA ASP A 51 49.50 -37.88 -6.90
C ASP A 51 49.83 -36.82 -7.99
N SER A 52 49.64 -35.53 -7.67
CA SER A 52 50.73 -34.65 -7.16
C SER A 52 50.37 -33.16 -7.25
N ASP A 53 50.72 -32.47 -6.15
CA ASP A 53 50.34 -31.13 -5.75
C ASP A 53 51.29 -30.05 -6.33
N ALA A 54 50.75 -29.09 -7.10
CA ALA A 54 51.36 -27.78 -7.34
C ALA A 54 50.27 -26.78 -7.79
N PRO A 55 50.13 -25.60 -7.16
CA PRO A 55 49.10 -24.63 -7.52
C PRO A 55 49.52 -23.84 -8.75
N GLU A 56 49.05 -24.27 -9.92
CA GLU A 56 49.07 -23.42 -11.12
C GLU A 56 47.87 -22.47 -11.09
N ASP A 57 48.18 -21.17 -11.08
CA ASP A 57 47.24 -20.06 -11.13
C ASP A 57 46.56 -20.05 -12.53
N LYS A 58 45.51 -20.86 -12.70
CA LYS A 58 44.76 -20.98 -13.95
C LYS A 58 43.96 -19.69 -14.24
N PRO A 59 43.89 -19.22 -15.50
CA PRO A 59 43.13 -18.04 -15.86
C PRO A 59 41.62 -18.32 -15.71
N LYS A 60 40.98 -17.71 -14.71
CA LYS A 60 39.53 -17.75 -14.55
C LYS A 60 38.84 -17.08 -15.75
N LYS A 61 37.92 -17.77 -16.41
CA LYS A 61 37.04 -17.14 -17.40
C LYS A 61 35.81 -16.56 -16.72
N GLU A 62 35.60 -15.25 -16.91
CA GLU A 62 34.38 -14.57 -16.52
C GLU A 62 33.29 -14.83 -17.57
N ILE A 63 32.35 -15.73 -17.29
CA ILE A 63 31.17 -15.92 -18.13
C ILE A 63 30.11 -14.92 -17.68
N THR A 64 29.73 -13.99 -18.56
CA THR A 64 28.63 -13.05 -18.32
C THR A 64 27.35 -13.63 -18.92
N THR A 65 26.43 -14.11 -18.06
CA THR A 65 25.11 -14.56 -18.50
C THR A 65 24.12 -13.40 -18.50
N GLU A 66 23.40 -13.25 -19.59
CA GLU A 66 22.34 -12.26 -19.77
C GLU A 66 20.99 -12.85 -19.39
N THR A 67 20.34 -12.30 -18.36
CA THR A 67 18.99 -12.71 -17.95
C THR A 67 18.04 -11.53 -17.94
N TRP A 68 16.89 -11.66 -18.61
CA TRP A 68 15.82 -10.66 -18.58
C TRP A 68 14.92 -10.90 -17.38
N GLU A 69 14.90 -9.98 -16.43
CA GLU A 69 14.01 -10.03 -15.26
C GLU A 69 12.88 -9.00 -15.43
N ARG A 70 11.62 -9.47 -15.38
CA ARG A 70 10.47 -8.56 -15.36
C ARG A 70 10.39 -7.85 -14.00
N VAL A 71 10.40 -6.52 -14.03
CA VAL A 71 10.44 -5.71 -12.82
C VAL A 71 9.03 -5.31 -12.37
N ASN A 72 8.14 -4.90 -13.29
CA ASN A 72 6.77 -4.52 -12.95
C ASN A 72 5.78 -5.70 -13.04
N THR A 73 5.82 -6.57 -12.04
CA THR A 73 4.91 -7.73 -11.94
C THR A 73 3.54 -7.36 -11.36
N GLN A 74 3.36 -6.11 -10.93
CA GLN A 74 2.18 -5.66 -10.18
C GLN A 74 0.95 -5.47 -11.08
N LYS A 75 -0.21 -5.95 -10.61
CA LYS A 75 -1.48 -5.84 -11.32
C LYS A 75 -2.20 -4.53 -10.97
N VAL A 76 -2.70 -3.82 -11.98
CA VAL A 76 -3.61 -2.68 -11.79
C VAL A 76 -4.97 -3.19 -11.34
N ILE A 77 -5.26 -3.13 -10.05
CA ILE A 77 -6.54 -3.62 -9.53
C ILE A 77 -7.64 -2.55 -9.50
N TRP A 78 -7.31 -1.26 -9.42
CA TRP A 78 -8.31 -0.17 -9.33
C TRP A 78 -9.12 0.06 -10.61
N THR A 79 -8.76 -0.60 -11.72
CA THR A 79 -9.55 -0.56 -12.96
C THR A 79 -10.47 -1.77 -13.15
N ARG A 80 -10.32 -2.82 -12.34
CA ARG A 80 -11.15 -4.02 -12.38
C ARG A 80 -12.45 -3.81 -11.59
N SER A 81 -13.47 -4.62 -11.86
CA SER A 81 -14.69 -4.59 -11.06
C SER A 81 -14.38 -5.02 -9.62
N LYS A 82 -15.05 -4.41 -8.65
CA LYS A 82 -14.83 -4.71 -7.23
C LYS A 82 -15.14 -6.15 -6.87
N ASP A 83 -16.13 -6.74 -7.56
CA ASP A 83 -16.63 -8.09 -7.32
C ASP A 83 -15.67 -9.17 -7.86
N GLU A 84 -14.71 -8.79 -8.71
CA GLU A 84 -13.72 -9.69 -9.30
C GLU A 84 -12.38 -9.68 -8.54
N ILE A 85 -12.24 -8.83 -7.52
CA ILE A 85 -10.99 -8.64 -6.78
C ILE A 85 -11.16 -9.26 -5.40
N THR A 86 -10.31 -10.24 -5.08
CA THR A 86 -10.33 -10.89 -3.78
C THR A 86 -9.64 -10.03 -2.71
N ASP A 87 -9.91 -10.33 -1.44
CA ASP A 87 -9.28 -9.64 -0.31
C ASP A 87 -7.75 -9.80 -0.32
N GLU A 88 -7.25 -10.96 -0.75
CA GLU A 88 -5.81 -11.22 -0.92
C GLU A 88 -5.20 -10.34 -2.01
N GLU A 89 -5.92 -10.09 -3.11
CA GLU A 89 -5.47 -9.17 -4.14
C GLU A 89 -5.41 -7.72 -3.62
N TYR A 90 -6.38 -7.30 -2.79
CA TYR A 90 -6.33 -6.00 -2.15
C TYR A 90 -5.16 -5.86 -1.17
N GLN A 91 -4.89 -6.88 -0.35
CA GLN A 91 -3.76 -6.87 0.58
C GLN A 91 -2.41 -6.94 -0.15
N GLY A 92 -2.29 -7.76 -1.19
CA GLY A 92 -1.09 -7.82 -2.03
C GLY A 92 -0.78 -6.47 -2.71
N PHE A 93 -1.83 -5.78 -3.19
CA PHE A 93 -1.67 -4.42 -3.71
C PHE A 93 -1.34 -3.41 -2.61
N TYR A 94 -1.85 -3.58 -1.39
CA TYR A 94 -1.48 -2.75 -0.25
C TYR A 94 0.01 -2.84 0.09
N GLY A 95 0.55 -4.07 0.22
CA GLY A 95 1.98 -4.27 0.50
C GLY A 95 2.88 -3.60 -0.56
N THR A 96 2.46 -3.68 -1.81
CA THR A 96 3.08 -2.98 -2.95
C THR A 96 3.14 -1.46 -2.75
N ILE A 97 2.00 -0.81 -2.49
CA ILE A 97 1.96 0.66 -2.31
C ILE A 97 2.63 1.11 -1.00
N ASN A 98 2.70 0.23 -0.01
CA ASN A 98 3.37 0.44 1.27
C ASN A 98 4.88 0.11 1.21
N LYS A 99 5.50 0.20 0.02
CA LYS A 99 6.94 0.02 -0.23
C LYS A 99 7.45 -1.39 0.13
N GLY A 100 6.62 -2.41 -0.06
CA GLY A 100 6.98 -3.81 0.20
C GLY A 100 7.08 -4.17 1.67
N LYS A 101 6.52 -3.35 2.57
CA LYS A 101 6.35 -3.74 3.98
C LYS A 101 5.31 -4.85 4.07
N ASP A 102 5.64 -5.89 4.82
CA ASP A 102 4.75 -7.01 5.12
C ASP A 102 3.80 -6.60 6.26
N GLU A 103 2.84 -5.74 5.92
CA GLU A 103 1.83 -5.21 6.82
C GLU A 103 0.47 -5.32 6.14
N GLU A 104 -0.54 -5.78 6.87
CA GLU A 104 -1.92 -5.81 6.37
C GLU A 104 -2.62 -4.47 6.62
N ALA A 105 -3.51 -4.11 5.69
CA ALA A 105 -4.44 -3.01 5.89
C ALA A 105 -5.59 -3.46 6.80
N ALA A 106 -5.95 -2.62 7.77
CA ALA A 106 -7.10 -2.85 8.65
C ALA A 106 -8.44 -2.77 7.90
N ALA A 107 -8.50 -1.92 6.87
CA ALA A 107 -9.65 -1.76 6.00
C ALA A 107 -9.25 -1.11 4.67
N TRP A 108 -10.08 -1.24 3.66
CA TRP A 108 -9.94 -0.52 2.40
C TRP A 108 -11.28 -0.06 1.84
N SER A 109 -11.22 0.84 0.87
CA SER A 109 -12.38 1.34 0.14
C SER A 109 -12.00 1.53 -1.33
N HIS A 110 -12.57 0.68 -2.19
CA HIS A 110 -12.50 0.82 -3.64
C HIS A 110 -13.76 1.54 -4.14
N PHE A 111 -13.60 2.66 -4.85
CA PHE A 111 -14.71 3.41 -5.40
C PHE A 111 -14.40 4.12 -6.73
N ASP A 112 -15.46 4.20 -7.54
CA ASP A 112 -15.52 5.02 -8.74
C ASP A 112 -16.31 6.28 -8.40
N ALA A 113 -15.73 7.43 -8.68
CA ALA A 113 -16.37 8.70 -8.51
C ALA A 113 -16.80 9.21 -9.88
N GLU A 114 -18.08 9.07 -10.20
CA GLU A 114 -18.65 9.51 -11.48
C GLU A 114 -19.29 10.92 -11.38
N GLY A 115 -19.64 11.50 -12.54
CA GLY A 115 -20.40 12.75 -12.67
C GLY A 115 -19.54 13.93 -13.11
N ASN A 116 -19.45 14.98 -12.30
CA ASN A 116 -18.70 16.20 -12.66
C ASN A 116 -17.21 15.98 -12.94
N ILE A 117 -16.60 14.99 -12.25
CA ILE A 117 -15.23 14.54 -12.45
C ILE A 117 -15.23 13.04 -12.22
N ASN A 118 -14.62 12.34 -13.17
CA ASN A 118 -14.47 10.89 -13.23
C ASN A 118 -13.07 10.47 -12.77
N PHE A 119 -13.02 9.66 -11.73
CA PHE A 119 -11.80 9.01 -11.27
C PHE A 119 -12.10 7.72 -10.53
N LYS A 120 -11.15 6.79 -10.54
CA LYS A 120 -11.17 5.55 -9.79
C LYS A 120 -10.18 5.65 -8.64
N ALA A 121 -10.49 5.05 -7.50
CA ALA A 121 -9.60 5.12 -6.34
C ALA A 121 -9.72 3.90 -5.45
N ILE A 122 -8.58 3.52 -4.87
CA ILE A 122 -8.51 2.59 -3.73
C ILE A 122 -7.79 3.30 -2.60
N LEU A 123 -8.45 3.36 -1.44
CA LEU A 123 -7.87 3.87 -0.20
C LEU A 123 -7.70 2.72 0.78
N TYR A 124 -6.64 2.79 1.57
CA TYR A 124 -6.26 1.79 2.57
C TYR A 124 -6.07 2.45 3.92
N LEU A 125 -6.60 1.79 4.94
CA LEU A 125 -6.39 2.10 6.34
C LEU A 125 -5.26 1.21 6.87
N PRO A 126 -4.09 1.75 7.21
CA PRO A 126 -3.03 0.95 7.81
C PRO A 126 -3.46 0.39 9.17
N ASP A 127 -3.04 -0.83 9.50
CA ASP A 127 -3.17 -1.33 10.88
C ASP A 127 -2.04 -0.85 11.80
N VAL A 128 -0.84 -0.65 11.26
CA VAL A 128 0.31 -0.16 12.00
C VAL A 128 0.40 1.36 11.88
N ALA A 129 0.42 2.06 13.01
CA ALA A 129 0.70 3.48 13.03
C ALA A 129 2.22 3.71 12.95
N GLU A 130 2.65 4.40 11.90
CA GLU A 130 4.00 4.96 11.89
C GLU A 130 4.10 6.06 12.96
N PRO A 131 5.26 6.23 13.62
CA PRO A 131 5.48 7.34 14.53
C PRO A 131 5.05 8.64 13.86
N MET A 132 4.36 9.52 14.60
CA MET A 132 3.83 10.78 14.07
C MET A 132 4.95 11.56 13.37
N MET A 133 4.99 11.44 12.03
CA MET A 133 5.98 12.12 11.23
C MET A 133 5.66 13.60 11.22
N ARG A 134 6.69 14.45 11.19
CA ARG A 134 6.46 15.88 11.07
C ARG A 134 5.68 16.15 9.77
N PRO A 135 4.81 17.18 9.71
CA PRO A 135 4.08 17.52 8.48
C PRO A 135 4.98 17.64 7.24
N GLU A 136 6.22 18.10 7.43
CA GLU A 136 7.26 18.23 6.40
C GLU A 136 7.79 16.88 5.87
N GLU A 137 7.63 15.81 6.65
CA GLU A 137 8.09 14.45 6.32
C GLU A 137 6.97 13.58 5.71
N THR A 138 5.71 14.04 5.79
CA THR A 138 4.55 13.35 5.21
C THR A 138 4.49 13.52 3.68
N LYS A 139 5.36 12.78 2.98
CA LYS A 139 5.25 12.62 1.51
C LYS A 139 3.91 11.98 1.16
N GLY A 140 3.35 12.35 0.01
CA GLY A 140 2.01 11.99 -0.46
C GLY A 140 1.68 10.52 -0.23
N SER A 141 0.71 10.29 0.66
CA SER A 141 0.29 8.96 1.05
C SER A 141 -0.61 8.29 0.00
N VAL A 142 -1.21 9.11 -0.86
CA VAL A 142 -2.07 8.68 -1.96
C VAL A 142 -1.40 9.08 -3.27
N LYS A 143 -1.05 8.10 -4.09
CA LYS A 143 -0.44 8.31 -5.40
C LYS A 143 -1.49 8.77 -6.41
N LEU A 144 -1.18 9.81 -7.19
CA LEU A 144 -2.05 10.33 -8.23
C LEU A 144 -1.60 9.83 -9.61
N TYR A 145 -2.49 9.11 -10.26
CA TYR A 145 -2.37 8.62 -11.62
C TYR A 145 -3.31 9.39 -12.55
N VAL A 146 -2.91 9.48 -13.81
CA VAL A 146 -3.75 9.94 -14.91
C VAL A 146 -3.64 8.91 -16.02
N ARG A 147 -4.74 8.25 -16.35
CA ARG A 147 -4.78 7.17 -17.34
C ARG A 147 -3.72 6.11 -17.06
N LYS A 148 -3.63 5.67 -15.79
CA LYS A 148 -2.65 4.68 -15.29
C LYS A 148 -1.18 5.14 -15.30
N VAL A 149 -0.90 6.39 -15.63
CA VAL A 149 0.46 6.96 -15.58
C VAL A 149 0.63 7.71 -14.26
N LEU A 150 1.65 7.36 -13.47
CA LEU A 150 1.95 8.08 -12.23
C LEU A 150 2.32 9.53 -12.57
N ILE A 151 1.58 10.48 -12.00
CA ILE A 151 1.87 11.91 -12.11
C ILE A 151 2.60 12.41 -10.88
N SER A 152 2.15 12.03 -9.69
CA SER A 152 2.77 12.47 -8.44
C SER A 152 2.48 11.53 -7.28
N ASP A 153 3.52 11.22 -6.52
CA ASP A 153 3.50 10.54 -5.21
C ASP A 153 3.77 11.51 -4.05
N GLU A 154 4.11 12.77 -4.34
CA GLU A 154 4.38 13.80 -3.33
C GLU A 154 3.17 14.72 -3.10
N PHE A 155 2.20 14.69 -4.02
CA PHE A 155 1.03 15.53 -3.95
C PHE A 155 0.05 15.07 -2.88
N SER A 156 -0.21 15.93 -1.89
CA SER A 156 -1.12 15.59 -0.80
C SER A 156 -2.60 15.76 -1.18
N LEU A 157 -3.29 14.64 -1.41
CA LEU A 157 -4.74 14.57 -1.70
C LEU A 157 -5.60 14.58 -0.43
N LEU A 158 -5.01 14.24 0.71
CA LEU A 158 -5.64 14.21 2.04
C LEU A 158 -5.07 15.32 2.92
N PRO A 159 -5.82 15.81 3.92
CA PRO A 159 -5.26 16.72 4.92
C PRO A 159 -4.16 16.02 5.72
N SER A 160 -3.24 16.78 6.31
CA SER A 160 -2.10 16.26 7.09
C SER A 160 -2.53 15.27 8.17
N GLN A 161 -3.67 15.50 8.82
CA GLN A 161 -4.20 14.66 9.89
C GLN A 161 -4.73 13.32 9.38
N LEU A 162 -5.00 13.17 8.07
CA LEU A 162 -5.41 11.90 7.44
C LEU A 162 -4.32 11.34 6.51
N SER A 163 -3.11 11.90 6.53
CA SER A 163 -1.98 11.50 5.67
C SER A 163 -1.45 10.09 5.96
N PHE A 164 -1.90 9.43 7.03
CA PHE A 164 -1.57 8.03 7.27
C PHE A 164 -2.29 7.08 6.28
N ILE A 165 -3.44 7.49 5.74
CA ILE A 165 -4.21 6.69 4.77
C ILE A 165 -3.42 6.57 3.47
N LYS A 166 -3.18 5.34 3.04
CA LYS A 166 -2.47 5.05 1.80
C LYS A 166 -3.46 4.84 0.66
N GLY A 167 -3.02 4.97 -0.58
CA GLY A 167 -3.86 4.60 -1.70
C GLY A 167 -3.41 5.11 -3.05
N VAL A 168 -4.32 4.96 -4.02
CA VAL A 168 -4.16 5.43 -5.39
C VAL A 168 -5.42 6.12 -5.85
N VAL A 169 -5.26 7.15 -6.68
CA VAL A 169 -6.34 7.85 -7.37
C VAL A 169 -5.95 7.96 -8.84
N ASP A 170 -6.77 7.44 -9.75
CA ASP A 170 -6.55 7.49 -11.19
C ASP A 170 -7.68 8.29 -11.86
N SER A 171 -7.31 9.42 -12.45
CA SER A 171 -8.26 10.36 -13.05
C SER A 171 -8.14 10.38 -14.57
N ASP A 172 -9.26 10.20 -15.27
CA ASP A 172 -9.29 10.29 -16.75
C ASP A 172 -9.41 11.74 -17.25
N ASP A 173 -9.92 12.62 -16.40
CA ASP A 173 -10.24 14.04 -16.71
C ASP A 173 -9.09 15.02 -16.48
N LEU A 174 -7.96 14.58 -15.91
CA LEU A 174 -6.80 15.45 -15.73
C LEU A 174 -5.93 15.44 -17.00
N PRO A 175 -5.35 16.58 -17.41
CA PRO A 175 -4.40 16.60 -18.51
C PRO A 175 -3.12 15.85 -18.10
N LEU A 176 -2.52 15.09 -19.02
CA LEU A 176 -1.23 14.40 -18.78
C LEU A 176 -0.07 15.39 -18.63
N ASN A 177 -0.08 16.49 -19.39
CA ASN A 177 1.00 17.47 -19.44
C ASN A 177 0.87 18.54 -18.33
N VAL A 178 0.75 18.10 -17.08
CA VAL A 178 0.59 18.99 -15.92
C VAL A 178 1.85 18.98 -15.07
N ASN A 179 2.44 20.15 -14.86
CA ASN A 179 3.47 20.31 -13.83
C ASN A 179 2.82 20.37 -12.43
N ARG A 180 3.64 20.24 -11.39
CA ARG A 180 3.16 20.19 -9.98
C ARG A 180 2.43 21.47 -9.55
N GLU A 181 2.86 22.63 -10.04
CA GLU A 181 2.24 23.94 -9.73
C GLU A 181 0.84 24.04 -10.32
N THR A 182 0.70 23.76 -11.61
CA THR A 182 -0.60 23.78 -12.33
C THR A 182 -1.58 22.78 -11.71
N LEU A 183 -1.07 21.65 -11.21
CA LEU A 183 -1.90 20.63 -10.55
C LEU A 183 -2.45 21.10 -9.20
N GLN A 184 -1.68 21.86 -8.41
CA GLN A 184 -2.14 22.44 -7.14
C GLN A 184 -3.28 23.45 -7.33
N GLU A 185 -3.23 24.24 -8.39
CA GLU A 185 -4.23 25.29 -8.67
C GLU A 185 -5.51 24.74 -9.31
N SER A 186 -5.43 23.54 -9.89
CA SER A 186 -6.52 22.89 -10.60
C SER A 186 -7.80 22.76 -9.77
N LYS A 187 -8.91 23.28 -10.33
CA LYS A 187 -10.24 23.10 -9.75
C LYS A 187 -10.65 21.62 -9.67
N ILE A 188 -10.18 20.80 -10.62
CA ILE A 188 -10.46 19.36 -10.68
C ILE A 188 -9.89 18.69 -9.43
N ILE A 189 -8.62 18.96 -9.14
CA ILE A 189 -7.93 18.43 -7.97
C ILE A 189 -8.62 18.84 -6.67
N LYS A 190 -9.07 20.09 -6.54
CA LYS A 190 -9.82 20.53 -5.34
C LYS A 190 -11.09 19.72 -5.11
N ILE A 191 -11.78 19.30 -6.17
CA ILE A 191 -12.98 18.46 -6.07
C ILE A 191 -12.61 17.01 -5.76
N ILE A 192 -11.55 16.48 -6.39
CA ILE A 192 -11.01 15.15 -6.07
C ILE A 192 -10.65 15.07 -4.59
N LYS A 193 -9.89 16.03 -4.04
CA LYS A 193 -9.55 16.10 -2.61
C LYS A 193 -10.80 16.00 -1.73
N LYS A 194 -11.83 16.82 -2.02
CA LYS A 194 -13.09 16.79 -1.25
C LYS A 194 -13.79 15.42 -1.31
N LYS A 195 -13.83 14.77 -2.49
CA LYS A 195 -14.43 13.44 -2.64
C LYS A 195 -13.61 12.37 -1.92
N VAL A 196 -12.28 12.38 -2.06
CA VAL A 196 -11.34 11.44 -1.42
C VAL A 196 -11.42 11.55 0.11
N VAL A 197 -11.40 12.76 0.69
CA VAL A 197 -11.56 12.96 2.14
C VAL A 197 -12.88 12.40 2.65
N ARG A 198 -13.98 12.65 1.93
CA ARG A 198 -15.29 12.11 2.32
C ARG A 198 -15.30 10.58 2.30
N LYS A 199 -14.69 9.96 1.29
CA LYS A 199 -14.60 8.50 1.17
C LYS A 199 -13.66 7.88 2.20
N ALA A 200 -12.55 8.55 2.54
CA ALA A 200 -11.69 8.17 3.65
C ALA A 200 -12.46 8.13 4.98
N ILE A 201 -13.22 9.18 5.30
CA ILE A 201 -14.03 9.23 6.53
C ILE A 201 -15.14 8.17 6.50
N GLU A 202 -15.76 7.92 5.35
CA GLU A 202 -16.76 6.85 5.16
C GLU A 202 -16.14 5.45 5.39
N MET A 203 -14.92 5.21 4.90
CA MET A 203 -14.18 3.97 5.11
C MET A 203 -13.91 3.73 6.60
N ILE A 204 -13.40 4.74 7.31
CA ILE A 204 -13.14 4.63 8.77
C ILE A 204 -14.45 4.39 9.51
N ARG A 205 -15.54 5.06 9.11
CA ARG A 205 -16.87 4.83 9.69
C ARG A 205 -17.34 3.39 9.47
N LYS A 206 -17.25 2.86 8.25
CA LYS A 206 -17.65 1.46 7.96
C LYS A 206 -16.82 0.48 8.78
N PHE A 207 -15.52 0.72 8.92
CA PHE A 207 -14.65 -0.07 9.78
C PHE A 207 -15.06 0.01 11.26
N ALA A 208 -15.55 1.17 11.70
CA ALA A 208 -16.05 1.39 13.05
C ALA A 208 -17.44 0.78 13.32
N ASP A 209 -18.24 0.58 12.27
CA ASP A 209 -19.60 0.05 12.32
C ASP A 209 -19.64 -1.47 12.01
N LYS A 210 -18.51 -2.11 11.63
CA LYS A 210 -18.44 -3.57 11.40
C LYS A 210 -18.82 -4.31 12.68
N GLU A 211 -19.86 -5.13 12.60
CA GLU A 211 -20.28 -6.00 13.71
C GLU A 211 -19.22 -7.08 13.95
N ILE A 212 -19.05 -7.47 15.21
CA ILE A 212 -18.22 -8.61 15.60
C ILE A 212 -19.18 -9.79 15.65
N GLU A 213 -18.96 -10.82 14.83
CA GLU A 213 -19.83 -12.01 14.78
C GLU A 213 -19.69 -12.90 16.03
N ASP A 214 -18.67 -12.66 16.86
CA ASP A 214 -18.41 -13.41 18.10
C ASP A 214 -18.78 -12.61 19.36
N ASP A 215 -19.66 -13.18 20.18
CA ASP A 215 -20.05 -12.77 21.55
C ASP A 215 -18.90 -12.88 22.60
N SER A 216 -17.65 -12.90 22.14
CA SER A 216 -16.48 -12.94 23.01
C SER A 216 -16.22 -11.55 23.62
N GLU A 217 -15.69 -11.52 24.85
CA GLU A 217 -15.20 -10.33 25.59
C GLU A 217 -14.04 -9.57 24.87
N SER A 218 -13.87 -9.78 23.57
CA SER A 218 -12.81 -9.24 22.74
C SER A 218 -13.02 -7.75 22.44
N ILE A 219 -11.94 -7.00 22.55
CA ILE A 219 -11.90 -5.57 22.21
C ILE A 219 -12.27 -5.43 20.72
N HIS A 220 -13.28 -4.60 20.44
CA HIS A 220 -13.68 -4.28 19.07
C HIS A 220 -12.46 -3.89 18.20
N PRO A 221 -12.27 -4.44 16.98
CA PRO A 221 -11.09 -4.17 16.15
C PRO A 221 -10.84 -2.67 15.94
N TYR A 222 -11.91 -1.92 15.68
CA TYR A 222 -11.87 -0.47 15.64
C TYR A 222 -11.31 0.20 16.92
N ASN A 223 -11.62 -0.30 18.11
CA ASN A 223 -11.10 0.28 19.36
C ASN A 223 -9.59 0.05 19.48
N ALA A 224 -9.09 -1.13 19.11
CA ALA A 224 -7.65 -1.41 19.05
C ALA A 224 -6.94 -0.55 17.99
N TRP A 225 -7.55 -0.36 16.83
CA TRP A 225 -7.04 0.54 15.81
C TRP A 225 -7.11 2.02 16.26
N TYR A 226 -8.18 2.42 16.94
CA TYR A 226 -8.38 3.78 17.40
C TYR A 226 -7.32 4.20 18.41
N THR A 227 -6.84 3.33 19.31
CA THR A 227 -5.76 3.71 20.23
C THR A 227 -4.50 4.13 19.47
N LYS A 228 -4.17 3.44 18.37
CA LYS A 228 -3.03 3.75 17.49
C LYS A 228 -3.20 5.09 16.74
N PHE A 229 -4.40 5.38 16.24
CA PHE A 229 -4.66 6.55 15.36
C PHE A 229 -5.49 7.68 16.00
N SER A 230 -5.81 7.61 17.29
CA SER A 230 -6.73 8.55 17.95
C SER A 230 -6.24 10.00 17.92
N THR A 231 -4.92 10.23 18.02
CA THR A 231 -4.32 11.57 17.95
C THR A 231 -4.64 12.23 16.62
N ASN A 232 -4.48 11.49 15.52
CA ASN A 232 -4.73 11.97 14.16
C ASN A 232 -6.22 12.28 13.95
N LEU A 233 -7.11 11.40 14.41
CA LEU A 233 -8.56 11.62 14.32
C LEU A 233 -9.04 12.81 15.16
N LYS A 234 -8.50 12.98 16.38
CA LYS A 234 -8.81 14.14 17.24
C LYS A 234 -8.33 15.44 16.59
N ALA A 235 -7.11 15.46 16.06
CA ALA A 235 -6.58 16.61 15.35
C ALA A 235 -7.45 16.95 14.12
N ALA A 236 -7.82 15.94 13.32
CA ALA A 236 -8.71 16.12 12.18
C ALA A 236 -10.06 16.73 12.59
N ALA A 237 -10.65 16.28 13.70
CA ALA A 237 -11.92 16.79 14.20
C ALA A 237 -11.86 18.26 14.69
N ILE A 238 -10.68 18.73 15.10
CA ILE A 238 -10.46 20.12 15.54
C ILE A 238 -10.26 21.03 14.32
N GLU A 239 -9.46 20.59 13.35
CA GLU A 239 -9.04 21.42 12.21
C GLU A 239 -10.05 21.42 11.05
N ASP A 240 -10.63 20.27 10.71
CA ASP A 240 -11.57 20.14 9.60
C ASP A 240 -13.00 20.44 10.06
N ARG A 241 -13.33 21.74 10.11
CA ARG A 241 -14.69 22.22 10.44
C ARG A 241 -15.76 21.70 9.47
N THR A 242 -15.41 21.37 8.23
CA THR A 242 -16.40 20.93 7.22
C THR A 242 -16.85 19.50 7.50
N ASN A 243 -15.93 18.63 7.94
CA ASN A 243 -16.22 17.23 8.24
C ASN A 243 -16.30 16.94 9.75
N GLN A 244 -16.22 17.97 10.60
CA GLN A 244 -16.18 17.85 12.05
C GLN A 244 -17.28 16.94 12.61
N GLU A 245 -18.54 17.12 12.20
CA GLU A 245 -19.65 16.28 12.70
C GLU A 245 -19.47 14.79 12.40
N ARG A 246 -18.83 14.45 11.27
CA ARG A 246 -18.56 13.07 10.88
C ARG A 246 -17.37 12.52 11.66
N LEU A 247 -16.32 13.33 11.81
CA LEU A 247 -15.10 12.97 12.54
C LEU A 247 -15.35 12.77 14.04
N VAL A 248 -16.16 13.63 14.66
CA VAL A 248 -16.52 13.52 16.10
C VAL A 248 -17.23 12.20 16.39
N LYS A 249 -18.05 11.68 15.46
CA LYS A 249 -18.73 10.38 15.61
C LYS A 249 -17.78 9.18 15.58
N LEU A 250 -16.57 9.36 15.03
CA LEU A 250 -15.52 8.34 15.01
C LEU A 250 -14.73 8.28 16.33
N LEU A 251 -14.82 9.31 17.17
CA LEU A 251 -14.10 9.33 18.43
C LEU A 251 -14.66 8.30 19.42
N ARG A 252 -13.75 7.74 20.23
CA ARG A 252 -14.06 6.82 21.32
C ARG A 252 -13.47 7.34 22.62
N PHE A 253 -14.21 7.17 23.71
CA PHE A 253 -13.82 7.62 25.05
C PHE A 253 -14.19 6.56 26.08
N SER A 254 -13.37 6.45 27.13
CA SER A 254 -13.74 5.73 28.34
C SER A 254 -14.65 6.63 29.18
N THR A 255 -15.66 6.03 29.80
CA THR A 255 -16.64 6.70 30.65
C THR A 255 -16.58 6.07 32.04
N SER A 256 -17.07 6.77 33.05
CA SER A 256 -17.17 6.23 34.42
C SER A 256 -18.08 5.00 34.54
N LYS A 257 -18.88 4.70 33.50
CA LYS A 257 -19.80 3.55 33.44
C LYS A 257 -19.35 2.48 32.46
N SER A 258 -18.19 2.63 31.82
CA SER A 258 -17.73 1.69 30.80
C SER A 258 -16.56 0.83 31.24
N ASP A 259 -16.18 0.87 32.52
CA ASP A 259 -15.15 -0.01 33.10
C ASP A 259 -13.86 -0.13 32.27
N GLY A 260 -13.44 0.99 31.65
CA GLY A 260 -12.26 1.05 30.79
C GLY A 260 -12.54 0.84 29.30
N GLU A 261 -13.71 0.32 28.93
CA GLU A 261 -14.14 0.13 27.54
C GLU A 261 -14.34 1.46 26.82
N LEU A 262 -13.81 1.54 25.60
CA LEU A 262 -13.92 2.71 24.73
C LEU A 262 -15.26 2.72 23.99
N LYS A 263 -16.11 3.73 24.26
CA LYS A 263 -17.44 3.90 23.65
C LYS A 263 -17.52 5.15 22.79
N GLY A 264 -18.34 5.09 21.74
CA GLY A 264 -18.56 6.22 20.83
C GLY A 264 -19.49 7.28 21.41
N VAL A 265 -19.24 8.55 21.10
CA VAL A 265 -20.01 9.71 21.62
C VAL A 265 -21.50 9.66 21.24
N HIS A 266 -21.85 8.99 20.13
CA HIS A 266 -23.20 8.96 19.58
C HIS A 266 -24.06 7.79 20.05
N ARG A 267 -23.50 6.74 20.69
CA ARG A 267 -24.39 5.72 21.29
C ARG A 267 -25.18 6.45 22.36
N LYS A 268 -26.47 6.69 22.09
CA LYS A 268 -27.41 7.20 23.08
C LYS A 268 -27.21 6.32 24.30
N HIS A 269 -26.59 6.86 25.34
CA HIS A 269 -26.64 6.21 26.62
C HIS A 269 -28.12 6.26 27.01
N GLU A 270 -28.82 5.14 26.82
CA GLU A 270 -30.15 4.93 27.36
C GLU A 270 -30.08 5.31 28.85
N GLY A 271 -30.70 6.43 29.22
CA GLY A 271 -30.68 6.96 30.58
C GLY A 271 -30.04 8.35 30.78
N LEU A 272 -29.50 9.02 29.75
CA LEU A 272 -29.13 10.44 29.90
C LEU A 272 -30.36 11.34 29.84
N ALA A 273 -30.92 11.66 31.01
CA ALA A 273 -32.00 12.64 31.18
C ALA A 273 -31.57 14.09 30.85
N ASN A 274 -30.26 14.35 30.74
CA ASN A 274 -29.70 15.67 30.48
C ASN A 274 -29.05 15.76 29.08
N ARG A 275 -29.30 16.88 28.40
CA ARG A 275 -28.80 17.18 27.04
C ARG A 275 -27.31 17.53 26.97
N ASN A 276 -26.61 17.61 28.09
CA ASN A 276 -25.21 18.02 28.16
C ASN A 276 -24.29 16.81 28.44
N LEU A 277 -23.20 16.68 27.68
CA LEU A 277 -22.11 15.75 28.00
C LEU A 277 -21.15 16.41 29.00
N PHE A 278 -20.76 15.65 30.03
CA PHE A 278 -19.76 16.04 31.01
C PHE A 278 -18.47 15.26 30.76
N PHE A 279 -17.34 15.96 30.71
CA PHE A 279 -16.02 15.37 30.55
C PHE A 279 -15.20 15.61 31.81
N ARG A 280 -14.48 14.58 32.28
CA ARG A 280 -13.48 14.75 33.34
C ARG A 280 -12.24 15.38 32.71
N ARG A 281 -11.75 16.46 33.32
CA ARG A 281 -10.53 17.16 32.90
C ARG A 281 -9.29 16.40 33.33
#